data_AF-X1DFL4-F1
#
_entry.id   AF-X1DFL4-F1
#
_cell.length_a   1.000
_cell.length_b   1.000
_cell.length_c   1.000
_cell.angle_alpha   90.00
_cell.angle_beta   90.00
_cell.angle_gamma   90.00
#
_symmetry.space_group_name_H-M   'P 1'
#
loop_
_entity.id
_entity.type
_entity.pdbx_description
1 polymer ?
#
loop_
_entity_poly.entity_id
_entity_poly.type
_entity_poly.pdbx_seq_one_letter_code
_entity_poly.pdbx_strand_id
1 'polypeptide(L)'
;MKKKQTKSFVIVFFLLFSTFGMINLSFAAPIISSRTYTIDADFDDGTLVNLEHDTVPDQLQLSTEQITLPYIWVPNTGQGTVSKINTETGDELGRYWVMPDPGHDDYFGSSSPSRTTVDLKGNCWVGNRQAGTVVKIGLYEAGVWIDHNEDGICQTSFDDNENGIIDGTELLPWGVDECVLFEVVLYQSHEGTFVPGTYPGPYDTYRWSTSPRGLAIDAENNLWAGT
;
A
#
# COMPACT_ATOMS: atom_id res chain seq x y z
N MET A 1 12.12 -96.07 27.00
CA MET A 1 11.46 -94.86 26.46
C MET A 1 12.49 -93.75 26.36
N LYS A 2 12.59 -93.13 25.17
CA LYS A 2 13.72 -92.31 24.69
C LYS A 2 13.76 -90.90 25.30
N LYS A 3 14.98 -90.45 25.64
CA LYS A 3 15.41 -89.09 25.99
C LYS A 3 14.92 -88.06 24.94
N LYS A 4 14.46 -86.89 25.37
CA LYS A 4 14.32 -85.71 24.52
C LYS A 4 15.24 -84.59 25.02
N GLN A 5 16.17 -84.22 24.15
CA GLN A 5 17.24 -83.26 24.36
C GLN A 5 16.71 -81.83 24.57
N THR A 6 17.28 -81.16 25.55
CA THR A 6 17.27 -79.70 25.69
C THR A 6 18.36 -79.13 24.79
N LYS A 7 18.01 -78.32 23.78
CA LYS A 7 18.99 -77.56 22.98
C LYS A 7 19.00 -76.11 23.44
N SER A 8 20.13 -75.68 23.99
CA SER A 8 20.44 -74.29 24.32
C SER A 8 20.37 -73.41 23.07
N PHE A 9 19.67 -72.28 23.16
CA PHE A 9 19.73 -71.22 22.17
C PHE A 9 20.62 -70.10 22.72
N VAL A 10 21.79 -69.94 22.11
CA VAL A 10 22.72 -68.84 22.37
C VAL A 10 22.22 -67.63 21.58
N ILE A 11 21.88 -66.55 22.27
CA ILE A 11 21.56 -65.26 21.64
C ILE A 11 22.86 -64.45 21.58
N VAL A 12 23.38 -64.27 20.37
CA VAL A 12 24.55 -63.44 20.06
C VAL A 12 24.12 -61.98 19.98
N PHE A 13 24.72 -61.13 20.81
CA PHE A 13 24.50 -59.68 20.84
C PHE A 13 25.41 -59.02 19.80
N PHE A 14 24.85 -58.43 18.73
CA PHE A 14 25.61 -57.63 17.77
C PHE A 14 25.75 -56.19 18.31
N LEU A 15 26.99 -55.79 18.63
CA LEU A 15 27.36 -54.40 18.90
C LEU A 15 27.39 -53.62 17.58
N LEU A 16 26.37 -52.79 17.34
CA LEU A 16 26.39 -51.77 16.28
C LEU A 16 27.19 -50.56 16.78
N PHE A 17 28.42 -50.40 16.27
CA PHE A 17 29.17 -49.16 16.37
C PHE A 17 28.47 -48.07 15.53
N SER A 18 27.69 -47.21 16.18
CA SER A 18 27.16 -45.99 15.57
C SER A 18 28.30 -44.98 15.42
N THR A 19 28.79 -44.81 14.20
CA THR A 19 29.64 -43.67 13.84
C THR A 19 28.76 -42.43 13.80
N PHE A 20 28.83 -41.60 14.84
CA PHE A 20 28.33 -40.23 14.82
C PHE A 20 29.14 -39.45 13.76
N GLY A 21 28.61 -39.38 12.54
CA GLY A 21 29.12 -38.47 11.53
C GLY A 21 28.94 -37.04 12.04
N MET A 22 30.04 -36.33 12.28
CA MET A 22 30.01 -34.90 12.55
C MET A 22 29.43 -34.21 11.32
N ILE A 23 28.17 -33.78 11.40
CA ILE A 23 27.58 -32.88 10.43
C ILE A 23 28.26 -31.52 10.66
N ASN A 24 29.19 -31.15 9.78
CA ASN A 24 29.63 -29.76 9.67
C ASN A 24 28.45 -28.95 9.14
N LEU A 25 27.68 -28.34 10.04
CA LEU A 25 26.79 -27.26 9.68
C LEU A 25 27.65 -26.03 9.35
N SER A 26 27.96 -25.86 8.06
CA SER A 26 28.46 -24.60 7.55
C SER A 26 27.33 -23.57 7.68
N PHE A 27 27.37 -22.76 8.72
CA PHE A 27 26.55 -21.55 8.76
C PHE A 27 27.16 -20.58 7.74
N ALA A 28 26.48 -20.39 6.60
CA ALA A 28 26.78 -19.26 5.74
C ALA A 28 26.43 -18.00 6.56
N ALA A 29 27.42 -17.15 6.84
CA ALA A 29 27.13 -15.84 7.39
C ALA A 29 26.23 -15.09 6.39
N PRO A 30 25.20 -14.37 6.85
CA PRO A 30 24.42 -13.52 5.95
C PRO A 30 25.38 -12.55 5.27
N ILE A 31 25.43 -12.59 3.95
CA ILE A 31 26.14 -11.57 3.18
C ILE A 31 25.29 -10.30 3.33
N ILE A 32 25.76 -9.38 4.16
CA ILE A 32 25.20 -8.02 4.17
C ILE A 32 25.67 -7.39 2.86
N SER A 33 24.78 -7.35 1.88
CA SER A 33 25.02 -6.58 0.65
C SER A 33 24.91 -5.11 1.01
N SER A 34 26.03 -4.39 0.98
CA SER A 34 26.06 -2.94 1.07
C SER A 34 26.39 -2.37 -0.30
N ARG A 35 25.50 -1.53 -0.85
CA ARG A 35 25.78 -0.69 -2.02
C ARG A 35 26.12 0.71 -1.54
N THR A 36 27.12 1.34 -2.17
CA THR A 36 27.40 2.77 -1.99
C THR A 36 26.95 3.47 -3.27
N TYR A 37 26.20 4.56 -3.12
CA TYR A 37 25.67 5.37 -4.22
C TYR A 37 26.54 6.61 -4.29
N THR A 38 27.39 6.72 -5.31
CA THR A 38 28.40 7.79 -5.41
C THR A 38 28.47 8.46 -6.77
N ILE A 39 27.91 7.87 -7.81
CA ILE A 39 27.95 8.44 -9.17
C ILE A 39 26.55 8.77 -9.65
N ASP A 40 26.43 9.63 -10.67
CA ASP A 40 25.13 10.03 -11.23
C ASP A 40 24.27 8.83 -11.60
N ALA A 41 24.87 7.81 -12.22
CA ALA A 41 24.21 6.56 -12.59
C ALA A 41 23.65 5.77 -11.39
N ASP A 42 24.22 5.93 -10.19
CA ASP A 42 23.65 5.33 -8.97
C ASP A 42 22.39 6.08 -8.53
N PHE A 43 22.32 7.39 -8.74
CA PHE A 43 21.18 8.22 -8.37
C PHE A 43 20.05 8.13 -9.39
N ASP A 44 20.38 7.95 -10.67
CA ASP A 44 19.45 7.74 -11.78
C ASP A 44 18.63 6.44 -11.66
N ASP A 45 19.06 5.51 -10.80
CA ASP A 45 18.27 4.33 -10.44
C ASP A 45 16.98 4.69 -9.65
N GLY A 46 16.83 5.95 -9.20
CA GLY A 46 15.69 6.44 -8.43
C GLY A 46 15.02 7.69 -9.00
N THR A 47 13.92 8.12 -8.37
CA THR A 47 13.20 9.36 -8.73
C THR A 47 13.77 10.55 -7.94
N LEU A 48 14.25 11.58 -8.65
CA LEU A 48 14.75 12.81 -8.04
C LEU A 48 13.59 13.78 -7.76
N VAL A 49 13.28 14.02 -6.49
CA VAL A 49 12.27 15.00 -6.05
C VAL A 49 12.95 16.04 -5.17
N ASN A 50 13.02 17.29 -5.63
CA ASN A 50 13.80 18.36 -5.00
C ASN A 50 15.29 18.00 -4.81
N LEU A 51 15.78 17.05 -5.60
CA LEU A 51 17.16 16.58 -5.65
C LEU A 51 17.67 16.71 -7.08
N GLU A 52 18.98 16.88 -7.25
CA GLU A 52 19.67 16.90 -8.54
C GLU A 52 21.13 16.45 -8.37
N HIS A 53 21.75 16.09 -9.49
CA HIS A 53 23.20 15.88 -9.62
C HIS A 53 23.81 16.61 -10.82
N ASP A 54 23.01 17.32 -11.62
CA ASP A 54 23.45 18.00 -12.84
C ASP A 54 24.41 19.18 -12.58
N THR A 55 24.22 19.91 -11.48
CA THR A 55 25.04 21.10 -11.18
C THR A 55 26.44 20.70 -10.72
N VAL A 56 26.56 19.57 -10.02
CA VAL A 56 27.81 19.01 -9.53
C VAL A 56 27.81 17.49 -9.80
N PRO A 57 28.57 17.02 -10.81
CA PRO A 57 28.61 15.60 -11.14
C PRO A 57 29.05 14.73 -9.97
N ASP A 58 28.50 13.53 -9.90
CA ASP A 58 28.75 12.51 -8.88
C ASP A 58 28.39 12.99 -7.45
N GLN A 59 27.42 13.91 -7.33
CA GLN A 59 26.94 14.44 -6.05
C GLN A 59 25.42 14.60 -6.03
N LEU A 60 24.75 13.83 -5.19
CA LEU A 60 23.33 14.06 -4.88
C LEU A 60 23.17 15.27 -3.96
N GLN A 61 22.43 16.28 -4.40
CA GLN A 61 22.24 17.55 -3.70
C GLN A 61 20.81 18.06 -3.84
N LEU A 62 20.42 19.04 -3.02
CA LEU A 62 19.11 19.69 -3.14
C LEU A 62 19.05 20.55 -4.39
N SER A 63 17.97 20.42 -5.16
CA SER A 63 17.72 21.29 -6.30
C SER A 63 17.48 22.73 -5.86
N THR A 64 18.04 23.69 -6.61
CA THR A 64 17.75 25.11 -6.43
C THR A 64 16.35 25.49 -6.94
N GLU A 65 15.78 24.67 -7.83
CA GLU A 65 14.38 24.77 -8.23
C GLU A 65 13.56 23.82 -7.36
N GLN A 66 12.77 24.39 -6.46
CA GLN A 66 11.81 23.61 -5.69
C GLN A 66 10.62 23.26 -6.58
N ILE A 67 10.50 21.98 -6.92
CA ILE A 67 9.34 21.47 -7.63
C ILE A 67 8.31 21.12 -6.55
N THR A 68 7.24 21.91 -6.48
CA THR A 68 6.04 21.50 -5.77
C THR A 68 5.38 20.38 -6.56
N LEU A 69 4.90 19.33 -5.89
CA LEU A 69 4.07 18.30 -6.55
C LEU A 69 2.88 19.01 -7.21
N PRO A 70 2.78 19.05 -8.56
CA PRO A 70 1.78 19.85 -9.27
C PRO A 70 0.45 19.08 -9.32
N TYR A 71 0.01 18.56 -8.17
CA TYR A 71 -1.14 17.70 -8.06
C TYR A 71 -2.16 18.30 -7.11
N ILE A 72 -3.43 18.24 -7.52
CA ILE A 72 -4.57 18.49 -6.64
C ILE A 72 -5.39 17.22 -6.51
N TRP A 73 -5.84 16.94 -5.29
CA TRP A 73 -6.71 15.81 -4.97
C TRP A 73 -8.15 16.29 -4.80
N VAL A 74 -9.02 15.89 -5.71
CA VAL A 74 -10.40 16.37 -5.81
C VAL A 74 -11.37 15.27 -5.38
N PRO A 75 -12.10 15.43 -4.26
CA PRO A 75 -13.10 14.46 -3.85
C PRO A 75 -14.40 14.62 -4.67
N ASN A 76 -14.77 13.57 -5.39
CA ASN A 76 -15.95 13.53 -6.24
C ASN A 76 -17.15 13.01 -5.44
N THR A 77 -17.76 13.88 -4.63
CA THR A 77 -18.86 13.52 -3.71
C THR A 77 -19.92 12.62 -4.35
N GLY A 78 -20.43 12.99 -5.53
CA GLY A 78 -21.51 12.25 -6.20
C GLY A 78 -21.08 10.95 -6.86
N GLN A 79 -19.78 10.76 -7.10
CA GLN A 79 -19.23 9.55 -7.72
C GLN A 79 -18.63 8.60 -6.68
N GLY A 80 -18.32 9.06 -5.47
CA GLY A 80 -17.69 8.22 -4.45
C GLY A 80 -16.21 7.93 -4.71
N THR A 81 -15.56 8.79 -5.49
CA THR A 81 -14.14 8.67 -5.88
C THR A 81 -13.33 9.90 -5.48
N VAL A 82 -12.01 9.83 -5.62
CA VAL A 82 -11.09 10.97 -5.58
C VAL A 82 -10.26 10.99 -6.85
N SER A 83 -10.17 12.14 -7.50
CA SER A 83 -9.32 12.37 -8.67
C SER A 83 -7.99 13.02 -8.27
N LYS A 84 -6.90 12.57 -8.89
CA LYS A 84 -5.59 13.26 -8.88
C LYS A 84 -5.46 14.00 -10.20
N ILE A 85 -5.33 15.33 -10.14
CA ILE A 85 -5.29 16.17 -11.34
C ILE A 85 -3.95 16.90 -11.39
N ASN A 86 -3.31 16.91 -12.56
CA ASN A 86 -2.16 17.77 -12.84
C ASN A 86 -2.62 19.24 -12.87
N THR A 87 -2.11 20.08 -11.99
CA THR A 87 -2.52 21.49 -11.88
C THR A 87 -1.99 22.39 -12.99
N GLU A 88 -1.00 21.93 -13.76
CA GLU A 88 -0.43 22.67 -14.88
C GLU A 88 -1.20 22.41 -16.18
N THR A 89 -1.55 21.14 -16.44
CA THR A 89 -2.24 20.74 -17.68
C THR A 89 -3.76 20.65 -17.53
N GLY A 90 -4.23 20.33 -16.32
CA GLY A 90 -5.64 20.02 -16.04
C GLY A 90 -6.02 18.56 -16.26
N ASP A 91 -5.07 17.72 -16.66
CA ASP A 91 -5.31 16.30 -16.95
C ASP A 91 -5.53 15.51 -15.65
N GLU A 92 -6.51 14.61 -15.67
CA GLU A 92 -6.72 13.64 -14.60
C GLU A 92 -5.72 12.48 -14.73
N LEU A 93 -4.77 12.42 -13.80
CA LEU A 93 -3.70 11.41 -13.80
C LEU A 93 -4.11 10.09 -13.16
N GLY A 94 -5.20 10.07 -12.40
CA GLY A 94 -5.69 8.90 -11.70
C GLY A 94 -7.00 9.19 -10.95
N ARG A 95 -7.82 8.16 -10.79
CA ARG A 95 -9.09 8.24 -10.06
C ARG A 95 -9.27 6.99 -9.22
N TYR A 96 -9.65 7.19 -7.96
CA TYR A 96 -9.63 6.13 -6.96
C TYR A 96 -11.00 6.00 -6.30
N TRP A 97 -11.53 4.79 -6.23
CA TRP A 97 -12.65 4.51 -5.33
C TRP A 97 -12.21 4.65 -3.89
N VAL A 98 -13.09 5.18 -3.04
CA VAL A 98 -12.83 5.39 -1.61
C VAL A 98 -13.87 4.72 -0.72
N MET A 99 -14.62 3.79 -1.31
CA MET A 99 -15.52 2.79 -0.74
C MET A 99 -15.87 1.79 -1.85
N PRO A 100 -16.59 0.69 -1.57
CA PRO A 100 -17.14 -0.17 -2.63
C PRO A 100 -17.95 0.62 -3.67
N ASP A 101 -17.83 0.24 -4.95
CA ASP A 101 -18.67 0.81 -6.01
C ASP A 101 -20.14 0.72 -5.58
N PRO A 102 -20.83 1.86 -5.41
CA PRO A 102 -22.14 1.88 -4.81
C PRO A 102 -23.23 1.29 -5.71
N GLY A 103 -22.98 1.10 -7.01
CA GLY A 103 -23.99 0.56 -7.91
C GLY A 103 -25.31 1.35 -7.89
N HIS A 104 -25.27 2.62 -8.31
CA HIS A 104 -26.37 3.51 -8.74
C HIS A 104 -27.05 4.56 -7.79
N ASP A 105 -27.48 5.62 -8.51
CA ASP A 105 -28.68 6.51 -8.46
C ASP A 105 -28.98 7.54 -7.36
N ASP A 106 -28.22 7.63 -6.28
CA ASP A 106 -28.43 8.74 -5.33
C ASP A 106 -27.60 10.00 -5.67
N TYR A 107 -28.23 11.18 -5.58
CA TYR A 107 -27.60 12.48 -5.89
C TYR A 107 -26.42 12.83 -4.96
N PHE A 108 -26.16 12.00 -3.94
CA PHE A 108 -25.21 12.30 -2.87
C PHE A 108 -23.98 11.37 -2.83
N GLY A 109 -23.98 10.29 -3.61
CA GLY A 109 -22.93 9.26 -3.65
C GLY A 109 -22.83 8.51 -2.33
N SER A 110 -22.70 7.19 -2.36
CA SER A 110 -22.84 6.41 -1.11
C SER A 110 -21.71 6.62 -0.09
N SER A 111 -20.52 7.15 -0.44
CA SER A 111 -19.46 7.50 0.53
C SER A 111 -19.40 8.98 0.85
N SER A 112 -19.87 9.82 -0.07
CA SER A 112 -19.85 11.29 0.04
C SER A 112 -18.47 11.85 0.44
N PRO A 113 -17.37 11.52 -0.28
CA PRO A 113 -16.03 12.03 0.00
C PRO A 113 -16.04 13.55 -0.11
N SER A 114 -15.31 14.23 0.77
CA SER A 114 -15.40 15.71 0.76
C SER A 114 -14.22 16.46 1.32
N ARG A 115 -13.52 15.92 2.32
CA ARG A 115 -12.36 16.59 2.91
C ARG A 115 -11.14 15.80 2.51
N THR A 116 -10.19 16.46 1.86
CA THR A 116 -8.88 15.89 1.56
C THR A 116 -7.82 16.62 2.36
N THR A 117 -6.76 15.91 2.72
CA THR A 117 -5.51 16.50 3.19
C THR A 117 -4.36 15.72 2.57
N VAL A 118 -3.20 16.35 2.43
CA VAL A 118 -2.01 15.75 1.81
C VAL A 118 -0.95 15.59 2.88
N ASP A 119 -0.39 14.39 2.99
CA ASP A 119 0.65 14.07 3.96
C ASP A 119 2.05 14.54 3.51
N LEU A 120 3.05 14.44 4.38
CA LEU A 120 4.42 14.93 4.11
C LEU A 120 5.11 14.19 2.95
N LYS A 121 4.53 13.09 2.45
CA LYS A 121 5.02 12.33 1.30
C LYS A 121 4.16 12.56 0.04
N GLY A 122 3.20 13.48 0.08
CA GLY A 122 2.31 13.77 -1.05
C GLY A 122 1.11 12.83 -1.16
N ASN A 123 0.91 11.90 -0.22
CA ASN A 123 -0.24 10.99 -0.24
C ASN A 123 -1.52 11.72 0.14
N CYS A 124 -2.63 11.34 -0.47
CA CYS A 124 -3.94 11.88 -0.13
C CYS A 124 -4.59 11.09 1.00
N TRP A 125 -5.19 11.82 1.93
CA TRP A 125 -6.15 11.28 2.88
C TRP A 125 -7.50 11.91 2.62
N VAL A 126 -8.55 11.09 2.57
CA VAL A 126 -9.91 11.55 2.30
C VAL A 126 -10.90 11.07 3.35
N GLY A 127 -11.75 11.97 3.81
CA GLY A 127 -12.83 11.69 4.75
C GLY A 127 -14.14 11.43 4.02
N ASN A 128 -14.73 10.28 4.27
CA ASN A 128 -16.00 9.82 3.70
C ASN A 128 -17.16 10.07 4.67
N ARG A 129 -17.97 11.07 4.37
CA ARG A 129 -19.05 11.53 5.26
C ARG A 129 -20.22 10.57 5.40
N GLN A 130 -20.42 9.71 4.40
CA GLN A 130 -21.49 8.70 4.34
C GLN A 130 -20.89 7.30 4.26
N ALA A 131 -19.70 7.10 4.81
CA ALA A 131 -19.19 5.78 5.13
C ALA A 131 -18.70 5.68 6.59
N GLY A 132 -18.45 6.81 7.24
CA GLY A 132 -17.80 6.85 8.55
C GLY A 132 -16.35 6.40 8.48
N THR A 133 -15.67 6.64 7.35
CA THR A 133 -14.32 6.15 7.09
C THR A 133 -13.38 7.25 6.65
N VAL A 134 -12.08 6.99 6.83
CA VAL A 134 -11.01 7.74 6.19
C VAL A 134 -10.18 6.79 5.35
N VAL A 135 -9.87 7.17 4.12
CA VAL A 135 -9.07 6.36 3.18
C VAL A 135 -7.76 7.06 2.89
N LYS A 136 -6.68 6.30 2.82
CA LYS A 136 -5.38 6.77 2.34
C LYS A 136 -5.13 6.32 0.92
N ILE A 137 -4.79 7.26 0.05
CA ILE A 137 -4.36 7.03 -1.33
C ILE A 137 -2.89 7.45 -1.43
N GLY A 138 -2.02 6.51 -1.77
CA GLY A 138 -0.60 6.71 -2.00
C GLY A 138 -0.32 7.51 -3.27
N LEU A 139 0.79 8.24 -3.25
CA LEU A 139 1.29 8.94 -4.42
C LEU A 139 2.14 7.97 -5.26
N TYR A 140 1.60 7.55 -6.40
CA TYR A 140 2.26 6.66 -7.35
C TYR A 140 3.66 7.16 -7.76
N GLU A 141 3.80 8.45 -8.07
CA GLU A 141 5.05 9.06 -8.53
C GLU A 141 6.14 9.09 -7.45
N ALA A 142 5.74 8.99 -6.17
CA ALA A 142 6.65 8.83 -5.04
C ALA A 142 6.88 7.35 -4.66
N GLY A 143 6.40 6.40 -5.48
CA GLY A 143 6.52 4.97 -5.24
C GLY A 143 5.73 4.47 -4.03
N VAL A 144 4.65 5.17 -3.65
CA VAL A 144 3.84 4.79 -2.48
C VAL A 144 2.61 4.00 -2.92
N TRP A 145 2.73 2.68 -2.87
CA TRP A 145 1.68 1.70 -3.16
C TRP A 145 1.95 0.42 -2.37
N ILE A 146 0.97 -0.49 -2.29
CA ILE A 146 1.13 -1.80 -1.67
C ILE A 146 0.76 -2.86 -2.70
N ASP A 147 1.74 -3.70 -3.03
CA ASP A 147 1.54 -4.89 -3.87
C ASP A 147 0.65 -5.91 -3.13
N HIS A 148 -0.62 -5.96 -3.50
CA HIS A 148 -1.62 -6.82 -2.86
C HIS A 148 -1.69 -8.20 -3.49
N ASN A 149 -1.22 -8.34 -4.74
CA ASN A 149 -1.29 -9.59 -5.49
C ASN A 149 0.06 -10.31 -5.64
N GLU A 150 1.14 -9.70 -5.12
CA GLU A 150 2.53 -10.17 -5.13
C GLU A 150 3.14 -10.34 -6.53
N ASP A 151 2.74 -9.53 -7.51
CA ASP A 151 3.28 -9.57 -8.88
C ASP A 151 4.43 -8.58 -9.16
N GLY A 152 4.74 -7.70 -8.21
CA GLY A 152 5.84 -6.73 -8.26
C GLY A 152 5.58 -5.53 -9.17
N ILE A 153 4.36 -5.34 -9.67
CA ILE A 153 3.94 -4.22 -10.51
C ILE A 153 2.82 -3.50 -9.77
N CYS A 154 2.82 -2.16 -9.78
CA CYS A 154 1.71 -1.41 -9.21
C CYS A 154 0.49 -1.46 -10.16
N GLN A 155 -0.63 -2.05 -9.72
CA GLN A 155 -1.92 -1.88 -10.39
C GLN A 155 -2.65 -0.68 -9.81
N THR A 156 -2.70 0.41 -10.57
CA THR A 156 -3.39 1.65 -10.20
C THR A 156 -4.22 2.14 -11.39
N SER A 157 -5.24 2.93 -11.11
CA SER A 157 -6.00 3.63 -12.17
C SER A 157 -5.13 4.75 -12.76
N PHE A 158 -4.93 4.76 -14.09
CA PHE A 158 -4.17 5.79 -14.83
C PHE A 158 -4.82 6.06 -16.20
N ASP A 159 -4.47 7.19 -16.82
CA ASP A 159 -5.00 7.59 -18.14
C ASP A 159 -4.23 6.84 -19.24
N ASP A 160 -4.65 5.62 -19.53
CA ASP A 160 -4.03 4.73 -20.53
C ASP A 160 -4.10 5.31 -21.94
N ASN A 161 -5.12 6.13 -22.22
CA ASN A 161 -5.41 6.61 -23.57
C ASN A 161 -5.01 8.08 -23.81
N GLU A 162 -4.42 8.74 -22.80
CA GLU A 162 -3.88 10.10 -22.83
C GLU A 162 -4.91 11.17 -23.24
N ASN A 163 -6.17 11.03 -22.84
CA ASN A 163 -7.22 12.01 -23.12
C ASN A 163 -7.47 13.02 -21.99
N GLY A 164 -6.74 12.90 -20.87
CA GLY A 164 -6.82 13.74 -19.69
C GLY A 164 -8.00 13.42 -18.76
N ILE A 165 -8.67 12.28 -18.93
CA ILE A 165 -9.86 11.87 -18.17
C ILE A 165 -9.74 10.38 -17.84
N ILE A 166 -9.96 10.02 -16.57
CA ILE A 166 -10.05 8.61 -16.17
C ILE A 166 -11.49 8.12 -16.34
N ASP A 167 -11.69 7.14 -17.20
CA ASP A 167 -13.01 6.54 -17.42
C ASP A 167 -13.01 5.04 -17.74
N GLY A 168 -14.21 4.48 -17.88
CA GLY A 168 -14.39 3.12 -18.41
C GLY A 168 -13.52 2.05 -17.74
N THR A 169 -12.57 1.52 -18.50
CA THR A 169 -11.65 0.44 -18.09
C THR A 169 -10.42 0.91 -17.33
N GLU A 170 -10.14 2.22 -17.29
CA GLU A 170 -9.00 2.82 -16.58
C GLU A 170 -9.25 2.94 -15.08
N LEU A 171 -10.53 3.04 -14.68
CA LEU A 171 -10.93 3.09 -13.27
C LEU A 171 -10.98 1.68 -12.69
N LEU A 172 -9.99 1.32 -11.89
CA LEU A 172 -9.93 0.02 -11.23
C LEU A 172 -11.00 -0.12 -10.15
N PRO A 173 -11.58 -1.32 -9.93
CA PRO A 173 -12.57 -1.53 -8.87
C PRO A 173 -12.03 -1.29 -7.44
N TRP A 174 -12.94 -1.03 -6.51
CA TRP A 174 -12.60 -0.96 -5.08
C TRP A 174 -11.94 -2.25 -4.58
N GLY A 175 -10.82 -2.10 -3.85
CA GLY A 175 -10.03 -3.22 -3.34
C GLY A 175 -9.06 -3.83 -4.36
N VAL A 176 -9.00 -3.30 -5.59
CA VAL A 176 -8.05 -3.73 -6.63
C VAL A 176 -6.92 -2.71 -6.80
N ASP A 177 -7.21 -1.41 -6.65
CA ASP A 177 -6.22 -0.35 -6.85
C ASP A 177 -5.19 -0.29 -5.70
N GLU A 178 -3.94 -0.59 -6.01
CA GLU A 178 -2.81 -0.74 -5.09
C GLU A 178 -2.23 0.59 -4.59
N CYS A 179 -2.62 1.70 -5.22
CA CYS A 179 -2.37 3.02 -4.64
C CYS A 179 -3.36 3.33 -3.51
N VAL A 180 -4.49 2.61 -3.39
CA VAL A 180 -5.37 2.76 -2.22
C VAL A 180 -4.81 1.89 -1.09
N LEU A 181 -4.16 2.52 -0.11
CA LEU A 181 -3.31 1.80 0.84
C LEU A 181 -4.10 1.14 1.96
N PHE A 182 -5.07 1.86 2.53
CA PHE A 182 -5.92 1.35 3.59
C PHE A 182 -7.14 2.24 3.84
N GLU A 183 -8.16 1.60 4.40
CA GLU A 183 -9.37 2.20 4.94
C GLU A 183 -9.30 2.18 6.47
N VAL A 184 -9.67 3.29 7.11
CA VAL A 184 -9.88 3.38 8.55
C VAL A 184 -11.36 3.59 8.81
N VAL A 185 -11.99 2.65 9.49
CA VAL A 185 -13.38 2.73 9.97
C VAL A 185 -13.39 3.45 11.32
N LEU A 186 -14.24 4.48 11.44
CA LEU A 186 -14.26 5.37 12.60
C LEU A 186 -15.53 5.31 13.44
N TYR A 187 -16.56 4.59 12.97
CA TYR A 187 -17.86 4.61 13.61
C TYR A 187 -18.00 3.49 14.65
N GLN A 188 -18.88 3.73 15.63
CA GLN A 188 -18.91 2.98 16.88
C GLN A 188 -19.05 1.46 16.70
N SER A 189 -18.23 0.70 17.44
CA SER A 189 -18.19 -0.77 17.49
C SER A 189 -17.66 -1.47 16.24
N HIS A 190 -17.13 -0.72 15.27
CA HIS A 190 -16.61 -1.22 14.01
C HIS A 190 -15.23 -0.63 13.68
N GLU A 191 -14.62 0.07 14.63
CA GLU A 191 -13.38 0.80 14.45
C GLU A 191 -12.21 -0.13 14.09
N GLY A 192 -11.40 0.28 13.13
CA GLY A 192 -10.25 -0.50 12.70
C GLY A 192 -9.62 0.01 11.42
N THR A 193 -8.47 -0.58 11.08
CA THR A 193 -7.77 -0.34 9.81
C THR A 193 -7.82 -1.60 8.97
N PHE A 194 -8.22 -1.46 7.72
CA PHE A 194 -8.47 -2.58 6.80
C PHE A 194 -7.78 -2.32 5.47
N VAL A 195 -7.35 -3.42 4.84
CA VAL A 195 -7.00 -3.38 3.42
C VAL A 195 -8.29 -3.08 2.64
N PRO A 196 -8.27 -2.18 1.64
CA PRO A 196 -9.46 -1.85 0.88
C PRO A 196 -10.15 -3.09 0.32
N GLY A 197 -11.48 -3.13 0.40
CA GLY A 197 -12.28 -4.29 -0.04
C GLY A 197 -12.35 -5.47 0.92
N THR A 198 -11.58 -5.47 2.02
CA THR A 198 -11.56 -6.60 2.98
C THR A 198 -12.42 -6.40 4.23
N TYR A 199 -12.91 -5.18 4.46
CA TYR A 199 -13.73 -4.87 5.63
C TYR A 199 -15.08 -5.62 5.56
N PRO A 200 -15.40 -6.50 6.54
CA PRO A 200 -16.57 -7.37 6.47
C PRO A 200 -17.85 -6.73 7.03
N GLY A 201 -17.74 -5.57 7.68
CA GLY A 201 -18.84 -4.92 8.35
C GLY A 201 -19.67 -4.01 7.43
N PRO A 202 -20.78 -3.46 7.94
CA PRO A 202 -21.55 -2.46 7.20
C PRO A 202 -20.80 -1.13 7.11
N TYR A 203 -21.26 -0.18 6.30
CA TYR A 203 -20.77 1.21 6.32
C TYR A 203 -21.77 2.13 7.01
N ASP A 204 -21.29 3.21 7.64
CA ASP A 204 -22.14 4.23 8.23
C ASP A 204 -22.61 5.23 7.16
N THR A 205 -23.72 4.90 6.50
CA THR A 205 -24.28 5.68 5.39
C THR A 205 -25.12 6.88 5.82
N TYR A 206 -25.34 7.04 7.13
CA TYR A 206 -26.16 8.13 7.65
C TYR A 206 -25.34 9.41 7.85
N ARG A 207 -25.63 10.43 7.04
CA ARG A 207 -24.88 11.72 7.00
C ARG A 207 -24.66 12.41 8.35
N TRP A 208 -25.55 12.22 9.32
CA TRP A 208 -25.47 12.86 10.64
C TRP A 208 -24.90 11.95 11.74
N SER A 209 -24.46 10.75 11.39
CA SER A 209 -23.72 9.85 12.27
C SER A 209 -22.23 10.20 12.23
N THR A 210 -21.34 9.21 12.27
CA THR A 210 -19.89 9.42 12.20
C THR A 210 -19.54 9.93 10.81
N SER A 211 -19.16 11.20 10.72
CA SER A 211 -19.00 11.86 9.44
C SER A 211 -17.74 12.72 9.48
N PRO A 212 -16.58 12.17 9.06
CA PRO A 212 -15.31 12.87 9.04
C PRO A 212 -15.42 14.20 8.28
N ARG A 213 -15.25 15.30 9.02
CA ARG A 213 -15.43 16.68 8.53
C ARG A 213 -14.22 17.57 8.70
N GLY A 214 -13.20 17.11 9.41
CA GLY A 214 -11.88 17.75 9.49
C GLY A 214 -10.79 16.69 9.41
N LEU A 215 -9.76 16.97 8.62
CA LEU A 215 -8.55 16.15 8.52
C LEU A 215 -7.35 17.08 8.63
N ALA A 216 -6.33 16.68 9.38
CA ALA A 216 -5.07 17.40 9.50
C ALA A 216 -3.91 16.42 9.63
N ILE A 217 -2.74 16.82 9.15
CA ILE A 217 -1.49 16.07 9.29
C ILE A 217 -0.60 16.82 10.28
N ASP A 218 -0.01 16.11 11.23
CA ASP A 218 0.98 16.68 12.16
C ASP A 218 2.41 16.60 11.64
N ALA A 219 3.37 17.10 12.42
CA ALA A 219 4.78 17.15 12.04
C ALA A 219 5.43 15.76 11.95
N GLU A 220 4.86 14.77 12.65
CA GLU A 220 5.28 13.37 12.63
C GLU A 220 4.58 12.55 11.53
N ASN A 221 3.81 13.21 10.65
CA ASN A 221 3.04 12.62 9.56
C ASN A 221 1.86 11.72 10.00
N ASN A 222 1.34 11.93 11.22
CA ASN A 222 0.11 11.27 11.66
C ASN A 222 -1.11 12.04 11.15
N LEU A 223 -2.16 11.28 10.83
CA LEU A 223 -3.47 11.83 10.51
C LEU A 223 -4.29 12.05 11.78
N TRP A 224 -4.88 13.24 11.89
CA TRP A 224 -5.91 13.60 12.85
C TRP A 224 -7.24 13.77 12.14
N ALA A 225 -8.25 12.99 12.53
CA ALA A 225 -9.59 13.04 11.95
C ALA A 225 -10.62 13.53 12.99
N GLY A 226 -11.41 14.54 12.61
CA GLY A 226 -12.55 15.01 13.38
C GLY A 226 -13.86 14.55 12.73
N THR A 227 -14.73 13.90 13.50
CA THR A 227 -16.02 13.32 13.07
C THR A 227 -17.21 14.05 13.67
#